data_AF-A0A8H8A4V0-F1
#
_entry.id   AF-A0A8H8A4V0-F1
#
_cell.length_a   1.000
_cell.length_b   1.000
_cell.length_c   1.000
_cell.angle_alpha   90.00
_cell.angle_beta   90.00
_cell.angle_gamma   90.00
#
_symmetry.space_group_name_H-M   'P 1'
#
loop_
_entity.id
_entity.type
_entity.pdbx_description
1 polymer ?
#
loop_
_entity_poly.entity_id
_entity_poly.type
_entity_poly.pdbx_seq_one_letter_code
_entity_poly.pdbx_strand_id
1 'polypeptide(L)'
;MDDPLVWGMFPLKTWMKGRIRWALGAADICFTKPLRALFFSLGQTLPIERHGAGLFQPGIDEAIQLVSDPTRAWIHIFPEGRVQQNPQQTIHYFRWGVSRIILEAAIRSDQLPYVLPIFLRGFDKIMPERESIELENQHLEQQMQMRNQSTMREQIFEHFLKQFYFFQRLPRLGCNIEAHFGHPIPDSQLASFVDVWRELYQNSKVKTSNKKTDLEKTAMKITPNDFSRSFLPSTIEDSQTARQLRSDLAALLHHHVERLRYESGLSNSPNITKSRSSFF
;
A
#
# COMPACT_ATOMS: atom_id res chain seq x y z
N MET A 1 -11.03 4.86 3.77
CA MET A 1 -9.90 5.69 4.25
C MET A 1 -9.36 4.96 5.47
N ASP A 2 -8.66 3.86 5.25
CA ASP A 2 -8.57 2.86 6.32
C ASP A 2 -7.38 3.18 7.21
N ASP A 3 -6.24 3.55 6.62
CA ASP A 3 -5.04 3.95 7.36
C ASP A 3 -5.27 5.11 8.36
N PRO A 4 -5.83 6.28 7.96
CA PRO A 4 -6.01 7.37 8.92
C PRO A 4 -7.02 7.02 10.03
N LEU A 5 -7.99 6.14 9.75
CA LEU A 5 -9.00 5.74 10.71
C LEU A 5 -8.47 4.71 11.72
N VAL A 6 -7.83 3.63 11.25
CA VAL A 6 -7.24 2.58 12.14
C VAL A 6 -6.32 3.23 13.18
N TRP A 7 -5.45 4.11 12.72
CA TRP A 7 -4.37 4.63 13.55
C TRP A 7 -4.67 6.00 14.15
N GLY A 8 -5.59 6.77 13.57
CA GLY A 8 -6.11 8.01 14.14
C GLY A 8 -6.88 7.79 15.45
N MET A 9 -7.35 6.57 15.69
CA MET A 9 -7.99 6.17 16.95
C MET A 9 -7.02 6.07 18.13
N PHE A 10 -5.70 6.05 17.91
CA PHE A 10 -4.74 5.99 19.02
C PHE A 10 -4.71 7.29 19.83
N PRO A 11 -4.50 7.20 21.16
CA PRO A 11 -4.33 8.40 22.00
C PRO A 11 -3.22 9.32 21.47
N LEU A 12 -3.40 10.65 21.57
CA LEU A 12 -2.40 11.64 21.13
C LEU A 12 -1.00 11.40 21.74
N LYS A 13 -0.92 10.81 22.93
CA LYS A 13 0.35 10.43 23.57
C LYS A 13 1.16 9.44 22.74
N THR A 14 0.53 8.59 21.95
CA THR A 14 1.20 7.67 21.02
C THR A 14 1.78 8.43 19.82
N TRP A 15 1.03 9.40 19.30
CA TRP A 15 1.48 10.27 18.21
C TRP A 15 2.68 11.15 18.60
N MET A 16 2.67 11.72 19.82
CA MET A 16 3.75 12.57 20.31
C MET A 16 5.07 11.82 20.58
N LYS A 17 5.08 10.48 20.60
CA LYS A 17 6.32 9.69 20.79
C LYS A 17 7.16 9.57 19.53
N GLY A 18 6.71 10.10 18.38
CA GLY A 18 7.47 10.11 17.13
C GLY A 18 7.71 8.73 16.50
N ARG A 19 7.00 7.70 16.97
CA ARG A 19 7.13 6.29 16.51
C ARG A 19 5.84 5.81 15.85
N ILE A 20 5.18 6.69 15.11
CA ILE A 20 4.03 6.31 14.29
C ILE A 20 4.51 5.64 12.99
N ARG A 21 3.66 4.77 12.44
CA ARG A 21 3.96 4.09 11.17
C ARG A 21 4.07 5.08 10.03
N TRP A 22 4.89 4.71 9.07
CA TRP A 22 4.75 5.17 7.70
C TRP A 22 3.63 4.39 7.01
N ALA A 23 3.00 4.99 6.00
CA ALA A 23 2.00 4.34 5.17
C ALA A 23 2.28 4.56 3.68
N LEU A 24 1.76 3.68 2.83
CA LEU A 24 1.78 3.89 1.37
C LEU A 24 0.41 4.40 0.92
N GLY A 25 0.37 5.57 0.30
CA GLY A 25 -0.86 6.23 -0.16
C GLY A 25 -0.89 6.41 -1.68
N ALA A 26 -2.04 6.14 -2.28
CA ALA A 26 -2.26 6.36 -3.71
C ALA A 26 -2.08 7.85 -4.09
N ALA A 27 -1.10 8.17 -4.93
CA ALA A 27 -0.76 9.54 -5.35
C ALA A 27 -1.96 10.24 -6.00
N ASP A 28 -2.66 9.52 -6.87
CA ASP A 28 -3.84 9.96 -7.62
C ASP A 28 -5.09 10.18 -6.75
N ILE A 29 -5.07 9.78 -5.47
CA ILE A 29 -6.14 10.04 -4.52
C ILE A 29 -5.66 11.02 -3.44
N CYS A 30 -4.57 10.69 -2.75
CA CYS A 30 -4.12 11.38 -1.55
C CYS A 30 -3.41 12.71 -1.84
N PHE A 31 -2.73 12.83 -2.99
CA PHE A 31 -1.83 13.95 -3.30
C PHE A 31 -2.32 14.84 -4.44
N THR A 32 -3.63 14.81 -4.74
CA THR A 32 -4.25 15.58 -5.82
C THR A 32 -4.37 17.09 -5.54
N LYS A 33 -4.56 17.47 -4.27
CA LYS A 33 -4.75 18.86 -3.84
C LYS A 33 -3.71 19.22 -2.77
N PRO A 34 -3.21 20.48 -2.71
CA PRO A 34 -2.18 20.88 -1.75
C PRO A 34 -2.51 20.60 -0.29
N LEU A 35 -3.74 20.89 0.15
CA LEU A 35 -4.15 20.64 1.55
C LEU A 35 -4.22 19.14 1.88
N ARG A 36 -4.65 18.31 0.93
CA ARG A 36 -4.67 16.85 1.11
C ARG A 36 -3.24 16.29 1.12
N ALA A 37 -2.41 16.75 0.18
CA ALA A 37 -1.00 16.39 0.15
C ALA A 37 -0.31 16.76 1.46
N LEU A 38 -0.57 17.95 2.01
CA LEU A 38 -0.05 18.37 3.31
C LEU A 38 -0.52 17.44 4.43
N PHE A 39 -1.81 17.13 4.51
CA PHE A 39 -2.36 16.22 5.52
C PHE A 39 -1.70 14.84 5.48
N PHE A 40 -1.62 14.21 4.30
CA PHE A 40 -1.03 12.89 4.14
C PHE A 40 0.50 12.90 4.35
N SER A 41 1.18 13.98 3.95
CA SER A 41 2.62 14.14 4.22
C SER A 41 2.90 14.26 5.72
N LEU A 42 2.11 15.05 6.45
CA LEU A 42 2.21 15.16 7.91
C LEU A 42 1.85 13.85 8.62
N GLY A 43 0.97 13.05 8.02
CA GLY A 43 0.62 11.71 8.46
C GLY A 43 1.63 10.62 8.09
N GLN A 44 2.84 10.97 7.62
CA GLN A 44 3.89 10.04 7.20
C GLN A 44 3.43 9.04 6.11
N THR A 45 2.66 9.53 5.15
CA THR A 45 2.24 8.73 4.00
C THR A 45 3.17 9.00 2.81
N LEU A 46 3.77 7.95 2.25
CA LEU A 46 4.54 8.02 1.02
C LEU A 46 3.62 7.94 -0.21
N PRO A 47 3.84 8.77 -1.23
CA PRO A 47 3.06 8.72 -2.46
C PRO A 47 3.45 7.51 -3.32
N ILE A 48 2.44 6.77 -3.78
CA ILE A 48 2.59 5.61 -4.66
C ILE A 48 1.69 5.78 -5.88
N GLU A 49 2.28 5.67 -7.06
CA GLU A 49 1.56 5.65 -8.32
C GLU A 49 1.03 4.24 -8.61
N ARG A 50 -0.28 4.13 -8.78
CA ARG A 50 -0.94 2.84 -9.03
C ARG A 50 -1.00 2.46 -10.52
N HIS A 51 -0.85 3.45 -11.40
CA HIS A 51 -0.96 3.31 -12.84
C HIS A 51 0.28 3.92 -13.50
N GLY A 52 0.90 3.21 -14.44
CA GLY A 52 1.99 3.75 -15.27
C GLY A 52 3.41 3.62 -14.70
N ALA A 53 3.64 3.87 -13.41
CA ALA A 53 5.01 3.88 -12.84
C ALA A 53 5.66 2.50 -12.66
N GLY A 54 4.86 1.43 -12.55
CA GLY A 54 5.38 0.07 -12.36
C GLY A 54 5.94 -0.19 -10.95
N LEU A 55 6.88 -1.13 -10.86
CA LEU A 55 7.45 -1.61 -9.59
C LEU A 55 8.57 -0.69 -9.03
N PHE A 56 9.32 -0.06 -9.94
CA PHE A 56 10.49 0.75 -9.63
C PHE A 56 10.10 2.22 -9.61
N GLN A 57 9.49 2.62 -8.50
CA GLN A 57 9.04 3.98 -8.27
C GLN A 57 9.64 4.54 -6.98
N PRO A 58 9.84 5.87 -6.90
CA PRO A 58 10.49 6.50 -5.76
C PRO A 58 9.86 6.16 -4.41
N GLY A 59 8.53 6.08 -4.31
CA GLY A 59 7.85 5.76 -3.05
C GLY A 59 8.13 4.35 -2.53
N ILE A 60 8.40 3.36 -3.40
CA ILE A 60 8.82 2.02 -2.97
C ILE A 60 10.29 2.03 -2.54
N ASP A 61 11.15 2.81 -3.22
CA ASP A 61 12.55 2.96 -2.85
C ASP A 61 12.71 3.63 -1.49
N GLU A 62 11.91 4.66 -1.21
CA GLU A 62 11.85 5.31 0.10
C GLU A 62 11.33 4.35 1.18
N ALA A 63 10.32 3.53 0.87
CA ALA A 63 9.85 2.49 1.79
C ALA A 63 10.94 1.47 2.15
N ILE A 64 11.73 1.04 1.16
CA ILE A 64 12.89 0.15 1.37
C ILE A 64 13.92 0.83 2.29
N GLN A 65 14.22 2.11 2.05
CA GLN A 65 15.14 2.87 2.89
C GLN A 65 14.66 2.95 4.33
N LEU A 66 13.39 3.28 4.55
CA LEU A 66 12.80 3.38 5.89
C LEU A 66 12.85 2.04 6.66
N VAL A 67 12.48 0.94 6.00
CA VAL A 67 12.46 -0.39 6.62
C VAL A 67 13.86 -0.91 6.90
N SER A 68 14.84 -0.57 6.06
CA SER A 68 16.25 -0.95 6.24
C SER A 68 17.03 -0.04 7.19
N ASP A 69 16.47 1.10 7.58
CA ASP A 69 17.15 2.07 8.42
C ASP A 69 17.36 1.54 9.85
N PRO A 70 18.55 1.71 10.45
CA PRO A 70 18.84 1.25 11.81
C PRO A 70 17.97 1.89 12.89
N THR A 71 17.33 3.02 12.62
CA THR A 71 16.34 3.65 13.51
C THR A 71 15.01 2.89 13.61
N ARG A 72 14.83 1.84 12.77
CA ARG A 72 13.71 0.89 12.79
C ARG A 72 12.35 1.56 12.64
N ALA A 73 12.21 2.38 11.60
CA ALA A 73 10.88 2.78 11.14
C ALA A 73 10.08 1.54 10.71
N TRP A 74 8.77 1.59 10.87
CA TRP A 74 7.88 0.54 10.41
C TRP A 74 6.85 1.12 9.45
N ILE A 75 6.42 0.31 8.50
CA ILE A 75 5.49 0.70 7.44
C ILE A 75 4.25 -0.18 7.48
N HIS A 76 3.09 0.44 7.36
CA HIS A 76 1.82 -0.23 7.15
C HIS A 76 1.44 -0.16 5.67
N ILE A 77 1.09 -1.31 5.09
CA ILE A 77 0.86 -1.46 3.66
C ILE A 77 -0.48 -2.15 3.44
N PHE A 78 -1.27 -1.65 2.48
CA PHE A 78 -2.44 -2.32 1.92
C PHE A 78 -2.05 -2.98 0.60
N PRO A 79 -1.64 -4.26 0.62
CA PRO A 79 -0.95 -4.89 -0.51
C PRO A 79 -1.85 -5.18 -1.71
N GLU A 80 -3.18 -5.12 -1.60
CA GLU A 80 -4.12 -5.26 -2.73
C GLU A 80 -4.00 -4.08 -3.73
N GLY A 81 -3.53 -2.91 -3.27
CA GLY A 81 -3.35 -1.70 -4.08
C GLY A 81 -4.65 -1.05 -4.54
N ARG A 82 -5.81 -1.56 -4.10
CA ARG A 82 -7.16 -1.04 -4.37
C ARG A 82 -8.04 -1.28 -3.15
N VAL A 83 -9.04 -0.41 -2.97
CA VAL A 83 -10.10 -0.62 -1.99
C VAL A 83 -11.09 -1.59 -2.61
N GLN A 84 -11.46 -2.65 -1.87
CA GLN A 84 -12.48 -3.59 -2.30
C GLN A 84 -13.52 -3.76 -1.18
N GLN A 85 -14.77 -3.46 -1.50
CA GLN A 85 -15.90 -3.67 -0.60
C GLN A 85 -16.82 -4.74 -1.21
N ASN A 86 -16.49 -6.01 -0.98
CA ASN A 86 -17.34 -7.14 -1.40
C ASN A 86 -18.09 -7.74 -0.20
N PRO A 87 -19.34 -8.21 -0.35
CA PRO A 87 -20.14 -8.75 0.74
C PRO A 87 -19.53 -9.99 1.42
N GLN A 88 -18.74 -10.76 0.67
CA GLN A 88 -18.07 -11.97 1.15
C GLN A 88 -16.76 -11.66 1.90
N GLN A 89 -16.35 -10.39 1.95
CA GLN A 89 -15.12 -9.88 2.54
C GLN A 89 -13.87 -10.66 2.09
N THR A 90 -13.83 -11.09 0.83
CA THR A 90 -12.67 -11.79 0.26
C THR A 90 -11.48 -10.86 0.06
N ILE A 91 -10.27 -11.40 0.20
CA ILE A 91 -9.01 -10.67 0.03
C ILE A 91 -8.47 -10.94 -1.38
N HIS A 92 -8.21 -9.90 -2.18
CA HIS A 92 -7.56 -10.06 -3.48
C HIS A 92 -6.09 -10.42 -3.35
N TYR A 93 -5.51 -10.89 -4.46
CA TYR A 93 -4.08 -11.14 -4.55
C TYR A 93 -3.26 -9.91 -4.14
N PHE A 94 -2.13 -10.14 -3.49
CA PHE A 94 -1.21 -9.09 -3.09
C PHE A 94 -0.33 -8.67 -4.27
N ARG A 95 -0.16 -7.36 -4.42
CA ARG A 95 0.78 -6.79 -5.38
C ARG A 95 2.20 -7.10 -4.92
N TRP A 96 3.00 -7.66 -5.82
CA TRP A 96 4.40 -8.04 -5.59
C TRP A 96 5.36 -6.90 -5.20
N GLY A 97 4.89 -5.64 -5.13
CA GLY A 97 5.67 -4.52 -4.61
C GLY A 97 6.01 -4.68 -3.13
N VAL A 98 5.12 -5.31 -2.34
CA VAL A 98 5.40 -5.64 -0.95
C VAL A 98 6.58 -6.60 -0.81
N SER A 99 6.69 -7.57 -1.73
CA SER A 99 7.78 -8.53 -1.77
C SER A 99 9.11 -7.85 -2.07
N ARG A 100 9.11 -6.87 -2.99
CA ARG A 100 10.30 -6.07 -3.29
C ARG A 100 10.81 -5.35 -2.04
N ILE A 101 9.91 -4.73 -1.27
CA ILE A 101 10.28 -4.01 -0.04
C ILE A 101 11.00 -4.94 0.93
N ILE A 102 10.45 -6.14 1.17
CA ILE A 102 11.04 -7.12 2.09
C ILE A 102 12.41 -7.58 1.59
N LEU A 103 12.49 -8.02 0.33
CA LEU A 103 13.70 -8.61 -0.25
C LEU A 103 14.86 -7.62 -0.32
N GLU A 104 14.59 -6.39 -0.77
CA GLU A 104 15.63 -5.36 -0.89
C GLU A 104 16.01 -4.75 0.45
N ALA A 105 15.05 -4.57 1.38
CA ALA A 105 15.38 -4.14 2.73
C ALA A 105 16.28 -5.16 3.43
N ALA A 106 15.98 -6.45 3.31
CA ALA A 106 16.75 -7.51 3.94
C ALA A 106 18.21 -7.59 3.45
N ILE A 107 18.45 -7.46 2.14
CA ILE A 107 19.82 -7.40 1.61
C ILE A 107 20.54 -6.14 2.08
N ARG A 108 19.83 -5.01 2.21
CA ARG A 108 20.42 -3.72 2.55
C ARG A 108 20.83 -3.60 4.01
N SER A 109 20.00 -4.08 4.93
CA SER A 109 20.29 -4.07 6.37
C SER A 109 21.03 -5.32 6.85
N ASP A 110 21.18 -6.33 5.99
CA ASP A 110 21.61 -7.70 6.34
C ASP A 110 20.79 -8.31 7.49
N GLN A 111 19.51 -7.89 7.60
CA GLN A 111 18.56 -8.34 8.62
C GLN A 111 17.17 -8.50 8.02
N LEU A 112 16.47 -9.58 8.40
CA LEU A 112 15.08 -9.78 7.98
C LEU A 112 14.15 -8.78 8.66
N PRO A 113 13.27 -8.09 7.91
CA PRO A 113 12.25 -7.24 8.51
C PRO A 113 11.17 -8.09 9.16
N TYR A 114 10.66 -7.65 10.33
CA TYR A 114 9.49 -8.26 10.93
C TYR A 114 8.24 -7.95 10.10
N VAL A 115 7.55 -9.00 9.65
CA VAL A 115 6.29 -8.88 8.90
C VAL A 115 5.14 -9.35 9.77
N LEU A 116 4.23 -8.43 10.10
CA LEU A 116 3.05 -8.70 10.92
C LEU A 116 1.78 -8.66 10.05
N PRO A 117 1.13 -9.80 9.81
CA PRO A 117 -0.15 -9.85 9.10
C PRO A 117 -1.26 -9.20 9.93
N ILE A 118 -2.09 -8.37 9.29
CA ILE A 118 -3.24 -7.71 9.91
C ILE A 118 -4.43 -7.88 8.97
N PHE A 119 -5.56 -8.33 9.50
CA PHE A 119 -6.84 -8.38 8.80
C PHE A 119 -7.80 -7.34 9.41
N LEU A 120 -8.32 -6.45 8.57
CA LEU A 120 -9.17 -5.33 8.95
C LEU A 120 -10.57 -5.50 8.35
N ARG A 121 -11.63 -5.26 9.14
CA ARG A 121 -13.01 -5.28 8.65
C ARG A 121 -13.90 -4.23 9.32
N GLY A 122 -14.99 -3.86 8.64
CA GLY A 122 -15.97 -2.89 9.13
C GLY A 122 -15.78 -1.47 8.57
N PHE A 123 -14.69 -1.20 7.85
CA PHE A 123 -14.45 0.09 7.19
C PHE A 123 -15.44 0.38 6.06
N ASP A 124 -15.95 -0.67 5.42
CA ASP A 124 -17.02 -0.61 4.43
C ASP A 124 -18.32 -0.03 5.00
N LYS A 125 -18.62 -0.31 6.27
CA LYS A 125 -19.80 0.23 6.96
C LYS A 125 -19.65 1.69 7.34
N ILE A 126 -18.41 2.15 7.54
CA ILE A 126 -18.09 3.52 7.92
C ILE A 126 -18.07 4.43 6.70
N MET A 127 -17.49 3.97 5.60
CA MET A 127 -17.42 4.71 4.34
C MET A 127 -17.74 3.79 3.15
N PRO A 128 -19.03 3.54 2.84
CA PRO A 128 -19.43 2.75 1.68
C PRO A 128 -18.98 3.39 0.36
N GLU A 129 -18.56 2.57 -0.61
CA GLU A 129 -18.12 3.02 -1.93
C GLU A 129 -19.29 3.31 -2.88
N ARG A 130 -20.31 2.45 -2.93
CA ARG A 130 -21.44 2.60 -3.89
C ARG A 130 -22.25 3.87 -3.67
N GLU A 131 -22.62 4.13 -2.41
CA GLU A 131 -23.37 5.33 -2.05
C GLU A 131 -22.59 6.61 -2.37
N SER A 132 -21.25 6.54 -2.33
CA SER A 132 -20.43 7.71 -2.64
C SER A 132 -20.48 8.13 -4.10
N ILE A 133 -20.64 7.17 -5.01
CA ILE A 133 -20.81 7.41 -6.44
C ILE A 133 -22.20 8.00 -6.72
N GLU A 134 -23.23 7.47 -6.05
CA GLU A 134 -24.62 7.96 -6.20
C GLU A 134 -24.79 9.39 -5.68
N LEU A 135 -24.22 9.70 -4.50
CA LEU A 135 -24.24 11.06 -3.94
C LEU A 135 -23.43 12.05 -4.79
N GLU A 136 -22.30 11.63 -5.36
CA GLU A 136 -21.50 12.46 -6.27
C GLU A 136 -22.30 12.82 -7.54
N ASN A 137 -23.01 11.85 -8.12
CA ASN A 137 -23.87 12.08 -9.28
C ASN A 137 -25.03 13.05 -8.97
N GLN A 138 -25.73 12.84 -7.85
CA GLN A 138 -26.82 13.73 -7.42
C GLN A 138 -26.33 15.17 -7.16
N HIS A 139 -25.15 15.31 -6.57
CA HIS A 139 -24.59 16.61 -6.26
C HIS A 139 -24.07 17.34 -7.52
N LEU A 140 -23.52 16.60 -8.49
CA LEU A 140 -23.18 17.14 -9.81
C LEU A 140 -24.43 17.65 -10.55
N GLU A 141 -25.54 16.91 -10.50
CA GLU A 141 -26.83 17.33 -11.07
C GLU A 141 -27.35 18.63 -10.42
N GLN A 142 -27.32 18.71 -9.08
CA GLN A 142 -27.70 19.93 -8.34
C GLN A 142 -26.77 21.11 -8.67
N GLN A 143 -25.47 20.88 -8.85
CA GLN A 143 -24.52 21.93 -9.22
C GLN A 143 -24.69 22.42 -10.66
N MET A 144 -25.04 21.55 -11.61
CA MET A 144 -25.39 21.97 -12.97
C MET A 144 -26.61 22.89 -12.97
N GLN A 145 -27.55 22.69 -12.04
CA GLN A 145 -28.71 23.56 -11.87
C GLN A 145 -28.34 24.92 -11.23
N MET A 146 -27.48 24.93 -10.20
CA MET A 146 -27.04 26.14 -9.48
C MET A 146 -26.05 27.02 -10.26
N ARG A 147 -25.28 26.44 -11.20
CA ARG A 147 -24.32 27.18 -12.04
C ARG A 147 -24.97 28.22 -12.94
N ASN A 148 -26.28 28.12 -13.16
CA ASN A 148 -27.06 29.08 -13.92
C ASN A 148 -27.43 30.35 -13.12
N GLN A 149 -27.08 30.47 -11.83
CA GLN A 149 -27.58 31.56 -10.96
C GLN A 149 -26.57 32.22 -9.99
N SER A 150 -25.27 31.88 -9.98
CA SER A 150 -24.36 32.31 -8.89
C SER A 150 -23.42 33.49 -9.20
N THR A 151 -23.16 34.32 -8.17
CA THR A 151 -22.26 35.49 -8.21
C THR A 151 -20.81 35.18 -7.78
N MET A 152 -19.84 36.01 -8.17
CA MET A 152 -18.38 35.80 -7.97
C MET A 152 -17.94 35.51 -6.52
N ARG A 153 -18.61 36.09 -5.51
CA ARG A 153 -18.28 35.87 -4.09
C ARG A 153 -18.67 34.47 -3.60
N GLU A 154 -19.79 33.97 -4.09
CA GLU A 154 -20.26 32.60 -3.81
C GLU A 154 -19.33 31.59 -4.48
N GLN A 155 -18.79 31.88 -5.66
CA GLN A 155 -17.82 31.01 -6.34
C GLN A 155 -16.50 30.85 -5.56
N ILE A 156 -16.00 31.91 -4.92
CA ILE A 156 -14.78 31.85 -4.09
C ILE A 156 -15.04 31.09 -2.79
N PHE A 157 -16.17 31.36 -2.14
CA PHE A 157 -16.57 30.65 -0.92
C PHE A 157 -16.84 29.17 -1.20
N GLU A 158 -17.50 28.84 -2.31
CA GLU A 158 -17.68 27.48 -2.81
C GLU A 158 -16.36 26.83 -3.19
N HIS A 159 -15.41 27.55 -3.78
CA HIS A 159 -14.07 27.01 -4.06
C HIS A 159 -13.30 26.69 -2.78
N PHE A 160 -13.37 27.57 -1.78
CA PHE A 160 -12.80 27.36 -0.44
C PHE A 160 -13.48 26.18 0.26
N LEU A 161 -14.82 26.15 0.30
CA LEU A 161 -15.56 25.02 0.83
C LEU A 161 -15.23 23.74 0.05
N LYS A 162 -15.09 23.75 -1.28
CA LYS A 162 -14.69 22.58 -2.11
C LYS A 162 -13.32 21.99 -1.74
N GLN A 163 -12.45 22.77 -1.11
CA GLN A 163 -11.24 22.24 -0.48
C GLN A 163 -11.55 21.48 0.82
N PHE A 164 -12.56 21.93 1.58
CA PHE A 164 -13.10 21.26 2.77
C PHE A 164 -14.18 20.20 2.49
N TYR A 165 -14.80 20.12 1.30
CA TYR A 165 -15.72 19.04 0.87
C TYR A 165 -15.02 17.67 0.89
N PHE A 166 -13.68 17.64 0.89
CA PHE A 166 -12.89 16.47 1.23
C PHE A 166 -13.33 15.82 2.57
N PHE A 167 -13.76 16.63 3.53
CA PHE A 167 -14.25 16.21 4.85
C PHE A 167 -15.77 15.99 4.91
N GLN A 168 -16.56 16.30 3.87
CA GLN A 168 -18.02 16.01 3.87
C GLN A 168 -18.33 14.52 3.86
N ARG A 169 -17.34 13.69 3.51
CA ARG A 169 -17.39 12.24 3.65
C ARG A 169 -17.07 11.87 5.10
N LEU A 170 -17.89 12.35 6.04
CA LEU A 170 -17.68 12.08 7.45
C LEU A 170 -17.84 10.58 7.71
N PRO A 171 -16.93 9.96 8.45
CA PRO A 171 -17.08 8.57 8.88
C PRO A 171 -18.43 8.38 9.58
N ARG A 172 -19.21 7.37 9.18
CA ARG A 172 -20.42 7.02 9.94
C ARG A 172 -20.00 6.63 11.36
N LEU A 173 -20.58 7.30 12.35
CA LEU A 173 -20.30 7.04 13.76
C LEU A 173 -21.14 5.85 14.25
N GLY A 174 -20.66 5.17 15.30
CA GLY A 174 -21.37 4.03 15.90
C GLY A 174 -21.25 2.70 15.15
N CYS A 175 -20.42 2.64 14.10
CA CYS A 175 -20.05 1.38 13.45
C CYS A 175 -18.86 0.72 14.14
N ASN A 176 -18.86 -0.61 14.22
CA ASN A 176 -17.76 -1.38 14.77
C ASN A 176 -16.69 -1.63 13.70
N ILE A 177 -15.44 -1.30 14.03
CA ILE A 177 -14.24 -1.74 13.31
C ILE A 177 -13.64 -2.91 14.09
N GLU A 178 -13.16 -3.91 13.37
CA GLU A 178 -12.37 -4.98 13.95
C GLU A 178 -11.01 -5.06 13.26
N ALA A 179 -9.96 -5.22 14.07
CA ALA A 179 -8.60 -5.44 13.63
C ALA A 179 -8.10 -6.74 14.25
N HIS A 180 -7.79 -7.72 13.40
CA HIS A 180 -7.28 -9.03 13.76
C HIS A 180 -5.79 -9.06 13.47
N PHE A 181 -4.97 -9.21 14.52
CA PHE A 181 -3.51 -9.25 14.41
C PHE A 181 -3.03 -10.69 14.43
N GLY A 182 -2.22 -11.06 13.45
CA GLY A 182 -1.59 -12.38 13.41
C GLY A 182 -0.31 -12.43 14.22
N HIS A 183 0.38 -13.56 14.09
CA HIS A 183 1.75 -13.70 14.56
C HIS A 183 2.73 -13.19 13.50
N PRO A 184 3.90 -12.66 13.91
CA PRO A 184 4.98 -12.36 12.97
C PRO A 184 5.30 -13.58 12.10
N ILE A 185 5.47 -13.36 10.80
CA ILE A 185 5.86 -14.42 9.87
C ILE A 185 7.24 -14.95 10.28
N PRO A 186 7.42 -16.28 10.44
CA PRO A 186 8.69 -16.84 10.87
C PRO A 186 9.82 -16.51 9.91
N ASP A 187 10.98 -16.13 10.46
CA ASP A 187 12.18 -15.82 9.68
C ASP A 187 12.59 -16.95 8.74
N SER A 188 12.35 -18.22 9.12
CA SER A 188 12.64 -19.38 8.26
C SER A 188 11.84 -19.38 6.95
N GLN A 189 10.63 -18.82 6.96
CA GLN A 189 9.81 -18.68 5.75
C GLN A 189 10.29 -17.55 4.86
N LEU A 190 10.83 -16.46 5.43
CA LEU A 190 11.30 -15.30 4.67
C LEU A 190 12.75 -15.49 4.18
N ALA A 191 13.59 -16.14 4.98
CA ALA A 191 15.01 -16.37 4.70
C ALA A 191 15.22 -17.10 3.36
N SER A 192 14.40 -18.11 3.07
CA SER A 192 14.48 -18.88 1.81
C SER A 192 14.32 -17.99 0.58
N PHE A 193 13.43 -17.00 0.62
CA PHE A 193 13.26 -16.05 -0.48
C PHE A 193 14.42 -15.05 -0.55
N VAL A 194 14.90 -14.58 0.60
CA VAL A 194 16.02 -13.64 0.69
C VAL A 194 17.32 -14.26 0.22
N ASP A 195 17.56 -15.54 0.49
CA ASP A 195 18.76 -16.25 0.03
C ASP A 195 18.78 -16.40 -1.49
N VAL A 196 17.66 -16.80 -2.10
CA VAL A 196 17.52 -16.83 -3.56
C VAL A 196 17.71 -15.43 -4.16
N TRP A 197 17.13 -14.41 -3.53
CA TRP A 197 17.30 -13.02 -3.96
C TRP A 197 18.75 -12.55 -3.86
N ARG A 198 19.45 -12.93 -2.79
CA ARG A 198 20.87 -12.63 -2.55
C ARG A 198 21.74 -13.27 -3.62
N GLU A 199 21.48 -14.52 -3.98
CA GLU A 199 22.18 -15.20 -5.08
C GLU A 199 21.96 -14.48 -6.42
N LEU A 200 20.71 -14.15 -6.76
CA LEU A 200 20.38 -13.40 -7.97
C LEU A 200 21.12 -12.04 -8.02
N TYR A 201 21.19 -11.36 -6.88
CA TYR A 201 21.86 -10.06 -6.74
C TYR A 201 23.39 -10.15 -6.84
N GLN A 202 24.00 -11.21 -6.31
CA GLN A 202 25.43 -11.45 -6.47
C GLN A 202 25.78 -11.78 -7.93
N ASN A 203 24.98 -12.65 -8.57
CA ASN A 203 25.17 -13.06 -9.96
C ASN A 203 25.06 -11.88 -10.93
N SER A 204 24.18 -10.91 -10.67
CA SER A 204 24.08 -9.71 -11.50
C SER A 204 25.27 -8.76 -11.31
N LYS A 205 25.81 -8.63 -10.10
CA LYS A 205 27.01 -7.82 -9.85
C LYS A 205 28.22 -8.36 -10.62
N VAL A 206 28.42 -9.68 -10.61
CA VAL A 206 29.50 -10.33 -11.38
C VAL A 206 29.35 -10.06 -12.88
N LYS A 207 28.13 -10.20 -13.44
CA LYS A 207 27.88 -9.91 -14.86
C LYS A 207 28.14 -8.44 -15.21
N THR A 208 27.71 -7.50 -14.36
CA THR A 208 27.97 -6.07 -14.57
C THR A 208 29.45 -5.74 -14.47
N SER A 209 30.18 -6.35 -13.54
CA SER A 209 31.63 -6.20 -13.39
C SER A 209 32.37 -6.67 -14.64
N ASN A 210 32.04 -7.86 -15.15
CA ASN A 210 32.63 -8.40 -16.37
C ASN A 210 32.35 -7.50 -17.59
N LYS A 211 31.10 -7.03 -17.72
CA LYS A 211 30.71 -6.10 -18.79
C LYS A 211 31.45 -4.77 -18.70
N LYS A 212 31.69 -4.26 -17.47
CA LYS A 212 32.44 -3.02 -17.25
C LYS A 212 33.92 -3.19 -17.61
N THR A 213 34.56 -4.31 -17.24
CA THR A 213 35.93 -4.61 -17.68
C THR A 213 36.07 -4.78 -19.19
N ASP A 214 35.02 -5.21 -19.89
CA ASP A 214 35.01 -5.30 -21.36
C ASP A 214 34.72 -3.94 -22.03
N LEU A 215 33.88 -3.10 -21.42
CA LEU A 215 33.60 -1.72 -21.87
C LEU A 215 34.76 -0.75 -21.59
N GLU A 216 35.46 -0.89 -20.46
CA GLU A 216 36.65 -0.09 -20.11
C GLU A 216 37.82 -0.37 -21.06
N LYS A 217 37.89 -1.55 -21.67
CA LYS A 217 38.81 -1.85 -22.79
C LYS A 217 38.41 -1.14 -24.09
N THR A 218 37.20 -0.59 -24.19
CA THR A 218 36.59 -0.14 -25.44
C THR A 218 36.21 1.36 -25.44
N ALA A 219 36.16 2.07 -24.30
CA ALA A 219 35.68 3.46 -24.26
C ALA A 219 36.46 4.40 -23.30
N MET A 220 37.28 5.27 -23.89
CA MET A 220 37.56 6.62 -23.37
C MET A 220 36.45 7.56 -23.82
N LYS A 221 35.96 8.41 -22.90
CA LYS A 221 34.87 9.41 -23.00
C LYS A 221 33.45 8.88 -22.82
N ILE A 222 32.84 9.19 -21.67
CA ILE A 222 31.49 9.76 -21.52
C ILE A 222 31.41 10.45 -20.14
N THR A 223 30.71 11.59 -20.11
CA THR A 223 30.53 12.55 -19.01
C THR A 223 29.71 12.02 -17.81
N PRO A 224 29.97 12.50 -16.58
CA PRO A 224 29.28 12.05 -15.37
C PRO A 224 28.08 12.94 -15.06
N ASN A 225 26.88 12.55 -15.47
CA ASN A 225 25.67 13.15 -14.89
C ASN A 225 24.44 12.24 -14.97
N ASP A 226 24.60 10.97 -14.61
CA ASP A 226 23.47 10.05 -14.51
C ASP A 226 23.13 9.83 -13.03
N PHE A 227 22.11 10.53 -12.55
CA PHE A 227 21.46 10.29 -11.26
C PHE A 227 20.68 8.97 -11.34
N SER A 228 21.39 7.85 -11.46
CA SER A 228 20.79 6.51 -11.39
C SER A 228 20.52 6.18 -9.92
N ARG A 229 19.33 6.56 -9.44
CA ARG A 229 18.80 6.21 -8.11
C ARG A 229 18.11 4.84 -8.07
N SER A 230 18.17 4.04 -9.13
CA SER A 230 17.73 2.63 -9.05
C SER A 230 18.83 1.83 -8.35
N PHE A 231 18.54 1.40 -7.12
CA PHE A 231 19.49 0.65 -6.28
C PHE A 231 19.80 -0.76 -6.81
N LEU A 232 19.09 -1.20 -7.85
CA LEU A 232 19.28 -2.48 -8.52
C LEU A 232 19.96 -2.32 -9.88
N PRO A 233 20.83 -3.27 -10.27
CA PRO A 233 21.18 -3.44 -11.67
C PRO A 233 19.91 -3.73 -12.47
N SER A 234 19.68 -2.98 -13.56
CA SER A 234 18.53 -3.13 -14.46
C SER A 234 18.33 -4.56 -15.00
N THR A 235 19.35 -5.40 -14.91
CA THR A 235 19.33 -6.81 -15.32
C THR A 235 18.56 -7.74 -14.37
N ILE A 236 18.43 -7.40 -13.07
CA ILE A 236 17.61 -8.19 -12.13
C ILE A 236 16.14 -7.80 -12.24
N GLU A 237 15.88 -6.52 -12.54
CA GLU A 237 14.57 -5.88 -12.42
C GLU A 237 13.47 -6.65 -13.16
N ASP A 238 13.80 -7.15 -14.37
CA ASP A 238 12.88 -7.82 -15.29
C ASP A 238 13.09 -9.34 -15.44
N SER A 239 14.01 -9.95 -14.68
CA SER A 239 14.23 -11.39 -14.78
C SER A 239 12.96 -12.18 -14.43
N GLN A 240 12.63 -13.21 -15.23
CA GLN A 240 11.47 -14.07 -14.97
C GLN A 240 11.55 -14.72 -13.59
N THR A 241 12.75 -15.12 -13.17
CA THR A 241 13.00 -15.69 -11.83
C THR A 241 12.72 -14.67 -10.73
N ALA A 242 13.15 -13.41 -10.90
CA ALA A 242 12.87 -12.33 -9.95
C ALA A 242 11.37 -12.05 -9.84
N ARG A 243 10.66 -12.05 -10.97
CA ARG A 243 9.20 -11.86 -11.01
C ARG A 243 8.46 -13.00 -10.30
N GLN A 244 8.86 -14.24 -10.56
CA GLN A 244 8.28 -15.42 -9.91
C GLN A 244 8.51 -15.39 -8.39
N LEU A 245 9.75 -15.15 -7.96
CA LEU A 245 10.11 -15.07 -6.54
C LEU A 245 9.27 -14.03 -5.79
N ARG A 246 9.10 -12.83 -6.37
CA ARG A 246 8.28 -11.78 -5.76
C ARG A 246 6.79 -12.17 -5.74
N SER A 247 6.29 -12.84 -6.77
CA SER A 247 4.92 -13.34 -6.84
C SER A 247 4.66 -14.40 -5.76
N ASP A 248 5.57 -15.35 -5.59
CA ASP A 248 5.45 -16.42 -4.60
C ASP A 248 5.52 -15.87 -3.17
N LEU A 249 6.42 -14.93 -2.91
CA LEU A 249 6.46 -14.23 -1.62
C LEU A 249 5.15 -13.46 -1.37
N ALA A 250 4.59 -12.79 -2.38
CA ALA A 250 3.32 -12.09 -2.23
C ALA A 250 2.16 -13.06 -1.92
N ALA A 251 2.16 -14.25 -2.53
CA ALA A 251 1.19 -15.30 -2.26
C ALA A 251 1.33 -15.86 -0.83
N LEU A 252 2.57 -16.03 -0.34
CA LEU A 252 2.82 -16.44 1.04
C LEU A 252 2.29 -15.40 2.05
N LEU A 253 2.53 -14.11 1.80
CA LEU A 253 1.99 -13.03 2.62
C LEU A 253 0.45 -13.01 2.59
N HIS A 254 -0.14 -13.20 1.41
CA HIS A 254 -1.58 -13.29 1.23
C HIS A 254 -2.16 -14.45 2.05
N HIS A 255 -1.54 -15.61 2.01
CA HIS A 255 -1.97 -16.79 2.77
C HIS A 255 -2.06 -16.52 4.28
N HIS A 256 -1.08 -15.80 4.85
CA HIS A 256 -1.10 -15.44 6.27
C HIS A 256 -2.27 -14.52 6.63
N VAL A 257 -2.60 -13.53 5.79
CA VAL A 257 -3.75 -12.64 6.05
C VAL A 257 -5.07 -13.37 5.80
N GLU A 258 -5.15 -14.20 4.77
CA GLU A 258 -6.31 -15.03 4.46
C GLU A 258 -6.61 -16.03 5.59
N ARG A 259 -5.58 -16.56 6.25
CA ARG A 259 -5.74 -17.37 7.46
C ARG A 259 -6.41 -16.58 8.60
N LEU A 260 -5.97 -15.35 8.87
CA LEU A 260 -6.61 -14.49 9.88
C LEU A 260 -8.06 -14.19 9.54
N ARG A 261 -8.37 -14.03 8.25
CA ARG A 261 -9.74 -13.88 7.78
C ARG A 261 -10.60 -15.09 8.15
N TYR A 262 -10.11 -16.31 7.93
CA TYR A 262 -10.84 -17.53 8.34
C TYR A 262 -11.01 -17.62 9.86
N GLU A 263 -9.96 -17.31 10.62
CA GLU A 263 -9.98 -17.31 12.09
C GLU A 263 -10.98 -16.26 12.64
N SER A 264 -11.25 -15.18 11.89
CA SER A 264 -12.28 -14.18 12.21
C SER A 264 -13.74 -14.61 11.93
N GLY A 265 -13.94 -15.88 11.54
CA GLY A 265 -15.27 -16.48 11.32
C GLY A 265 -15.82 -16.33 9.89
N LEU A 266 -15.01 -15.87 8.94
CA LEU A 266 -15.40 -15.72 7.53
C LEU A 266 -14.94 -16.93 6.72
N SER A 267 -15.74 -17.99 6.66
CA SER A 267 -15.43 -19.17 5.81
C SER A 267 -15.96 -19.00 4.37
N ASN A 268 -15.26 -19.58 3.39
CA ASN A 268 -15.73 -19.65 1.99
C ASN A 268 -16.80 -20.73 1.76
N SER A 269 -17.24 -21.45 2.80
CA SER A 269 -18.33 -22.40 2.65
C SER A 269 -19.60 -21.64 2.22
N PRO A 270 -20.29 -22.07 1.15
CA PRO A 270 -21.65 -21.61 0.93
C PRO A 270 -22.43 -21.93 2.21
N ASN A 271 -23.18 -20.97 2.73
CA ASN A 271 -24.14 -21.21 3.80
C ASN A 271 -25.11 -22.29 3.32
N ILE A 272 -24.80 -23.57 3.57
CA ILE A 272 -25.77 -24.65 3.58
C ILE A 272 -26.61 -24.33 4.80
N THR A 273 -27.68 -23.62 4.53
CA THR A 273 -28.70 -23.20 5.47
C THR A 273 -28.97 -24.31 6.48
N LYS A 274 -29.07 -23.92 7.75
CA LYS A 274 -29.93 -24.58 8.74
C LYS A 274 -31.34 -24.68 8.15
N SER A 275 -31.57 -25.71 7.37
CA SER A 275 -32.86 -26.22 6.96
C SER A 275 -32.98 -27.62 7.55
N ARG A 276 -33.19 -27.67 8.85
CA ARG A 276 -33.78 -28.84 9.49
C ARG A 276 -34.93 -28.36 10.38
N SER A 277 -36.02 -29.10 10.23
CA SER A 277 -37.23 -29.19 11.05
C SER A 277 -38.23 -28.03 11.03
N SER A 278 -39.16 -28.09 10.08
CA SER A 278 -40.59 -28.11 10.39
C SER A 278 -41.34 -28.61 9.17
N PHE A 279 -41.80 -29.87 9.21
CA PHE A 279 -42.97 -30.45 8.53
C PHE A 279 -42.87 -31.98 8.68
N PHE A 280 -43.29 -32.45 9.85
CA PHE A 280 -44.17 -33.61 9.97
C PHE A 280 -45.44 -33.11 10.64
#